data_AF-A0A512BJK7-F1
#
_entry.id   AF-A0A512BJK7-F1
#
_cell.length_a   1.000
_cell.length_b   1.000
_cell.length_c   1.000
_cell.angle_alpha   90.00
_cell.angle_beta   90.00
_cell.angle_gamma   90.00
#
_symmetry.space_group_name_H-M   'P 1'
#
loop_
_entity.id
_entity.type
_entity.pdbx_description
1 polymer ?
#
loop_
_entity_poly.entity_id
_entity_poly.type
_entity_poly.pdbx_seq_one_letter_code
_entity_poly.pdbx_strand_id
1 'polypeptide(L)'
;MFIVPQEEPEDCKDLNRKEESFPKANLTGSLLITTEEVDSLWETVKDKAVIKTTLADREYLMRDLSILDNNVYELVFGQDISNPKT
;
A
#
# COMPACT_ATOMS: atom_id res chain seq x y z
N MET A 1 9.83 -24.95 22.51
CA MET A 1 10.19 -24.98 21.08
C MET A 1 11.50 -24.24 20.95
N PHE A 2 12.59 -24.93 20.64
CA PHE A 2 13.89 -24.29 20.43
C PHE A 2 14.06 -24.11 18.92
N ILE A 3 14.17 -22.87 18.46
CA ILE A 3 14.53 -22.61 17.08
C ILE A 3 16.03 -22.90 16.98
N VAL A 4 16.38 -23.98 16.31
CA VAL A 4 17.78 -24.26 15.98
C VAL A 4 18.19 -23.26 14.90
N PRO A 5 19.27 -22.48 15.07
CA PRO A 5 19.79 -21.62 14.01
C PRO A 5 20.05 -22.50 12.79
N GLN A 6 19.35 -22.23 11.69
CA GLN A 6 19.68 -22.90 10.45
C GLN A 6 20.94 -22.28 9.88
N GLU A 7 21.82 -23.10 9.33
CA GLU A 7 22.95 -22.59 8.56
C GLU A 7 22.41 -21.75 7.41
N GLU A 8 22.97 -20.55 7.24
CA GLU A 8 22.56 -19.69 6.13
C GLU A 8 22.74 -20.47 4.82
N PRO A 9 21.73 -20.45 3.92
CA PRO A 9 21.83 -21.12 2.63
C PRO A 9 23.11 -20.69 1.91
N GLU A 10 23.81 -21.62 1.25
CA GLU A 10 25.09 -21.34 0.59
C GLU A 10 25.00 -20.21 -0.45
N ASP A 11 23.82 -20.05 -1.03
CA ASP A 11 23.48 -19.00 -1.98
C ASP A 11 23.39 -17.61 -1.32
N CYS A 12 23.19 -17.51 -0.01
CA CYS A 12 23.26 -16.28 0.78
C CYS A 12 24.71 -15.84 1.09
N LYS A 13 25.68 -16.76 0.99
CA LYS A 13 27.07 -16.54 1.42
C LYS A 13 27.97 -15.94 0.32
N ASP A 14 27.51 -15.89 -0.92
CA ASP A 14 28.28 -15.36 -2.04
C ASP A 14 28.20 -13.82 -2.12
N LEU A 15 29.30 -13.16 -1.77
CA LEU A 15 29.45 -11.70 -1.77
C LEU A 15 29.55 -11.09 -3.19
N ASN A 16 29.72 -11.92 -4.24
CA ASN A 16 29.76 -11.49 -5.64
C ASN A 16 28.47 -11.82 -6.41
N ARG A 17 27.43 -12.30 -5.70
CA ARG A 17 26.14 -12.66 -6.29
C ARG A 17 25.46 -11.41 -6.87
N LYS A 18 25.06 -11.48 -8.14
CA LYS A 18 24.16 -10.47 -8.73
C LYS A 18 22.89 -10.42 -7.88
N GLU A 19 22.43 -9.23 -7.49
CA GLU A 19 21.20 -9.01 -6.68
C GLU A 19 19.93 -9.70 -7.24
N GLU A 20 19.98 -10.23 -8.45
CA GLU A 20 18.91 -10.93 -9.16
C GLU A 20 18.37 -12.19 -8.46
N SER A 21 19.05 -12.67 -7.41
CA SER A 21 18.80 -14.00 -6.88
C SER A 21 17.94 -14.06 -5.60
N PHE A 22 17.36 -12.92 -5.20
CA PHE A 22 16.18 -12.92 -4.33
C PHE A 22 15.04 -12.15 -4.99
N PRO A 23 13.83 -12.71 -5.09
CA PRO A 23 12.68 -11.94 -5.51
C PRO A 23 12.51 -10.79 -4.52
N LYS A 24 12.58 -9.55 -5.01
CA LYS A 24 12.30 -8.37 -4.19
C LYS A 24 10.93 -8.55 -3.55
N ALA A 25 10.79 -8.14 -2.29
CA ALA A 25 9.49 -8.10 -1.65
C ALA A 25 8.58 -7.19 -2.50
N ASN A 26 7.54 -7.79 -3.08
CA ASN A 26 6.54 -7.07 -3.87
C ASN A 26 5.26 -7.05 -3.05
N LEU A 27 4.73 -5.86 -2.78
CA LEU A 27 3.40 -5.72 -2.20
C LEU A 27 2.37 -6.12 -3.27
N THR A 28 1.69 -7.25 -3.07
CA THR A 28 0.66 -7.75 -3.98
C THR A 28 -0.73 -7.19 -3.71
N GLY A 29 -0.87 -6.39 -2.65
CA GLY A 29 -2.12 -5.78 -2.23
C GLY A 29 -2.06 -4.25 -2.21
N SER A 30 -3.02 -3.67 -1.51
CA SER A 30 -3.17 -2.22 -1.36
C SER A 30 -3.13 -1.87 0.13
N LEU A 31 -2.63 -0.68 0.44
CA LEU A 31 -2.67 -0.16 1.81
C LEU A 31 -3.90 0.73 1.96
N LEU A 32 -4.85 0.31 2.80
CA LEU A 32 -5.99 1.14 3.20
C LEU A 32 -5.57 2.04 4.36
N ILE A 33 -5.63 3.34 4.12
CA ILE A 33 -5.34 4.40 5.10
C ILE A 33 -6.64 5.11 5.39
N THR A 34 -7.04 5.11 6.66
CA THR A 34 -8.26 5.81 7.09
C THR A 34 -7.98 7.28 7.38
N THR A 35 -8.91 8.14 7.01
CA THR A 35 -8.85 9.59 7.25
C THR A 35 -10.25 10.13 7.52
N GLU A 36 -10.33 11.26 8.23
CA GLU A 36 -11.60 11.99 8.46
C GLU A 36 -11.82 13.11 7.42
N GLU A 37 -10.85 13.35 6.53
CA GLU A 37 -10.81 14.48 5.60
C GLU A 37 -10.48 14.01 4.16
N VAL A 38 -11.19 13.00 3.65
CA VAL A 38 -10.86 12.38 2.36
C VAL A 38 -11.05 13.31 1.17
N ASP A 39 -12.07 14.17 1.20
CA ASP A 39 -12.33 15.17 0.16
C ASP A 39 -11.21 16.23 0.11
N SER A 40 -10.77 16.72 1.26
CA SER A 40 -9.64 17.66 1.38
C SER A 40 -8.33 17.04 0.85
N LEU A 41 -8.11 15.75 1.13
CA LEU A 41 -6.96 15.00 0.62
C LEU A 41 -7.03 14.85 -0.90
N TRP A 42 -8.19 14.49 -1.46
CA TRP A 42 -8.41 14.36 -2.90
C TRP A 42 -8.01 15.63 -3.66
N GLU A 43 -8.50 16.79 -3.22
CA GLU A 43 -8.17 18.08 -3.85
C GLU A 43 -6.67 18.37 -3.84
N THR A 44 -5.95 17.86 -2.85
CA THR A 44 -4.49 18.05 -2.72
C THR A 44 -3.69 17.15 -3.67
N VAL A 45 -4.21 15.95 -3.99
CA VAL A 45 -3.45 14.88 -4.68
C VAL A 45 -3.89 14.60 -6.11
N LYS A 46 -5.13 14.95 -6.50
CA LYS A 46 -5.75 14.55 -7.79
C LYS A 46 -4.93 14.92 -9.03
N ASP A 47 -4.20 16.04 -8.97
CA ASP A 47 -3.38 16.57 -10.06
C ASP A 47 -1.88 16.27 -9.90
N LYS A 48 -1.48 15.58 -8.82
CA LYS A 48 -0.06 15.35 -8.46
C LYS A 48 0.34 13.88 -8.50
N ALA A 49 -0.62 12.97 -8.37
CA ALA A 49 -0.37 11.54 -8.31
C ALA A 49 -1.07 10.80 -9.47
N VAL A 50 -0.62 9.58 -9.75
CA VAL A 50 -1.31 8.70 -10.70
C VAL A 50 -2.55 8.13 -10.02
N ILE A 51 -3.72 8.55 -10.49
CA ILE A 51 -5.01 8.14 -9.95
C ILE A 51 -5.38 6.76 -10.49
N LYS A 52 -5.64 5.81 -9.58
CA LYS A 52 -6.11 4.46 -9.91
C LYS A 52 -7.63 4.35 -9.76
N THR A 53 -8.19 4.96 -8.72
CA THR A 53 -9.64 5.17 -8.60
C THR A 53 -9.93 6.58 -8.11
N THR A 54 -10.92 7.22 -8.71
CA THR A 54 -11.38 8.55 -8.30
C THR A 54 -12.15 8.47 -6.99
N LEU A 55 -12.19 9.60 -6.28
CA LEU A 55 -13.01 9.76 -5.07
C LEU A 55 -14.47 9.40 -5.32
N ALA A 56 -15.00 8.44 -4.58
CA ALA A 56 -16.40 8.05 -4.64
C ALA A 56 -16.86 7.35 -3.37
N ASP A 57 -18.17 7.33 -3.15
CA ASP A 57 -18.80 6.49 -2.12
C ASP A 57 -18.87 5.04 -2.62
N ARG A 58 -18.62 4.11 -1.72
CA ARG A 58 -18.50 2.68 -2.00
C ARG A 58 -19.59 1.91 -1.27
N GLU A 59 -19.93 0.74 -1.80
CA GLU A 59 -20.97 -0.14 -1.24
C GLU A 59 -20.67 -0.61 0.19
N TYR A 60 -19.39 -0.62 0.58
CA TYR A 60 -18.92 -0.97 1.92
C TYR A 60 -18.87 0.23 2.88
N LEU A 61 -19.69 1.26 2.64
CA LEU A 61 -19.87 2.43 3.52
C LEU A 61 -18.59 3.24 3.76
N MET A 62 -17.76 3.35 2.73
CA MET A 62 -16.58 4.21 2.73
C MET A 62 -16.66 5.19 1.58
N ARG A 63 -16.19 6.41 1.79
CA ARG A 63 -15.86 7.36 0.73
C ARG A 63 -14.35 7.29 0.51
N ASP A 64 -13.90 6.80 -0.64
CA ASP A 64 -12.48 6.54 -0.87
C ASP A 64 -11.98 6.85 -2.29
N LEU A 65 -10.67 6.98 -2.39
CA LEU A 65 -9.89 7.13 -3.62
C LEU A 65 -8.64 6.24 -3.56
N SER A 66 -8.05 5.93 -4.70
CA SER A 66 -6.75 5.25 -4.73
C SER A 66 -5.76 5.86 -5.70
N ILE A 67 -4.50 5.91 -5.27
CA ILE A 67 -3.36 6.42 -6.04
C ILE A 67 -2.25 5.37 -6.10
N LEU A 68 -1.35 5.52 -7.05
CA LEU A 68 -0.09 4.79 -7.07
C LEU A 68 1.04 5.64 -6.48
N ASP A 69 1.86 5.03 -5.62
CA ASP A 69 3.11 5.62 -5.15
C ASP A 69 4.23 5.49 -6.21
N ASN A 70 5.43 6.00 -5.90
CA ASN A 70 6.58 5.94 -6.80
C ASN A 70 7.13 4.50 -7.01
N ASN A 71 6.69 3.54 -6.22
CA ASN A 71 7.03 2.12 -6.33
C ASN A 71 5.89 1.30 -6.97
N VAL A 72 4.86 1.97 -7.51
CA VAL A 72 3.68 1.36 -8.14
C VAL A 72 2.79 0.60 -7.13
N TYR A 73 2.93 0.88 -5.84
CA TYR A 73 2.04 0.37 -4.81
C TYR A 73 0.76 1.19 -4.75
N GLU A 74 -0.36 0.49 -4.57
CA GLU A 74 -1.66 1.14 -4.40
C GLU A 74 -1.87 1.59 -2.96
N LEU A 75 -2.11 2.89 -2.81
CA LEU A 75 -2.55 3.50 -1.58
C LEU A 75 -4.02 3.88 -1.73
N VAL A 76 -4.87 3.35 -0.85
CA VAL A 76 -6.30 3.65 -0.79
C VAL A 76 -6.54 4.56 0.41
N PHE A 77 -7.10 5.74 0.19
CA PHE A 77 -7.48 6.66 1.26
C PHE A 77 -8.99 6.65 1.39
N GLY A 78 -9.48 6.26 2.55
CA GLY A 78 -10.92 6.12 2.80
C GLY A 78 -11.38 6.78 4.09
N GLN A 79 -12.60 7.29 4.04
CA GLN A 79 -13.32 7.81 5.19
C GLN A 79 -14.57 6.98 5.43
N ASP A 80 -14.78 6.58 6.69
CA ASP A 80 -15.98 5.87 7.10
C ASP A 80 -17.18 6.82 7.06
N ILE A 81 -18.19 6.45 6.26
CA ILE A 81 -19.45 7.18 6.12
C ILE A 81 -20.63 6.42 6.75
N SER A 82 -20.37 5.30 7.43
CA SER A 82 -21.41 4.51 8.12
C SER A 82 -21.97 5.22 9.35
N ASN A 83 -21.17 6.09 9.98
CA ASN A 83 -21.60 6.88 11.13
C ASN A 83 -21.08 8.33 11.01
N PRO A 84 -21.82 9.21 10.31
CA PRO A 84 -21.43 10.61 10.22
C PRO A 84 -21.41 11.23 11.62
N LYS A 85 -20.21 11.61 12.10
CA LYS A 85 -20.07 12.39 13.34
C LYS A 85 -20.76 13.73 13.11
N THR A 86 -21.87 13.94 13.81
CA THR A 86 -22.71 15.15 13.79
C THR A 86 -22.14 16.24 14.68
#